data_AF-A0A2P6CDC8-F1
#
_entry.id   AF-A0A2P6CDC8-F1
#
_cell.length_a   1.000
_cell.length_b   1.000
_cell.length_c   1.000
_cell.angle_alpha   90.00
_cell.angle_beta   90.00
_cell.angle_gamma   90.00
#
_symmetry.space_group_name_H-M   'P 1'
#
loop_
_entity.id
_entity.type
_entity.pdbx_description
1 polymer ?
#
loop_
_entity_poly.entity_id
_entity_poly.type
_entity_poly.pdbx_seq_one_letter_code
_entity_poly.pdbx_strand_id
1 'polypeptide(L)'
;MKEKISIAVITFGLLLFTVTNANAQTVDVYQNNLNDLTTGLYNQDQIKEALAVSFCKGADEGRVSIVSLENQGNSLKVNYPKGKVKTGESGIHTKVYFNDGKEHDELYFSYKIYFPSDFEFRAGGKLPGLSYQTREKNMSLRLMWRNNGLIETYVHYNTKPTRPGYKASINWSLLDPIIEPNNEPQEDQVKFTKGTWQHVEMYYKLNTPGKKDGIMKGWLNGKLALNITNAEDYRQVGEEDIHINSFYLSSFFGGSDETFQPTKDVYAYFDDFKVATTRIGMPSDTENNNQSPTVSITSPTSTTPVNAGSNLQISALANDADGVISKVEFYNGAAKLGEDSSFPFKYTLSNIAAGTYTFNVVAIDDKGASTKSSTVQVTVDSDGNATSDCKFNTPRVNALPAYDNITFNTIYVLGSGGPDSSNIKKIRIKWIPGANGLYVFSMNTNNGQPSSYIDLRNVSTANFNNAQPDITISGSGVARLDDNYWVTEDAGNLVLVSKSGTHTIYCSNSNIAPSCSALNKEATFSKSTLEETSAAEVKIYPNPVEDGILHLTNISADVSNILIYDILGNLVKTLSPSSRPKKTYKLYISNLKNGTYILVIESKSNRITKRIIKI
;
A
#
# COMPACT_ATOMS: atom_id res chain seq x y z
N MET A 1 39.62 3.53 -66.42
CA MET A 1 39.84 3.03 -65.05
C MET A 1 38.52 3.15 -64.31
N LYS A 2 38.11 2.08 -63.62
CA LYS A 2 36.82 1.92 -62.92
C LYS A 2 36.64 2.98 -61.84
N GLU A 3 35.40 3.44 -61.58
CA GLU A 3 34.63 2.98 -60.41
C GLU A 3 33.18 3.47 -60.44
N LYS A 4 32.28 2.56 -60.05
CA LYS A 4 30.84 2.77 -59.84
C LYS A 4 30.63 3.33 -58.43
N ILE A 5 29.72 4.28 -58.26
CA ILE A 5 29.00 4.46 -56.99
C ILE A 5 27.50 4.56 -57.30
N SER A 6 26.77 3.54 -56.84
CA SER A 6 25.31 3.50 -56.80
C SER A 6 24.80 4.43 -55.71
N ILE A 7 23.87 5.32 -56.07
CA ILE A 7 23.06 6.07 -55.09
C ILE A 7 21.76 5.29 -54.89
N ALA A 8 21.58 4.78 -53.68
CA ALA A 8 20.33 4.15 -53.25
C ALA A 8 19.29 5.24 -52.96
N VAL A 9 18.15 5.18 -53.64
CA VAL A 9 16.96 5.97 -53.33
C VAL A 9 16.27 5.30 -52.15
N ILE A 10 16.29 5.93 -50.97
CA ILE A 10 15.48 5.53 -49.82
C ILE A 10 14.22 6.39 -49.82
N THR A 11 13.12 5.80 -50.24
CA THR A 11 11.78 6.37 -50.17
C THR A 11 11.29 6.29 -48.72
N PHE A 12 11.18 7.42 -48.02
CA PHE A 12 10.53 7.46 -46.70
C PHE A 12 9.01 7.51 -46.92
N GLY A 13 8.32 6.43 -46.54
CA GLY A 13 6.86 6.39 -46.50
C GLY A 13 6.34 7.26 -45.36
N LEU A 14 5.59 8.31 -45.72
CA LEU A 14 4.88 9.18 -44.78
C LEU A 14 3.65 8.42 -44.24
N LEU A 15 3.74 7.89 -43.03
CA LEU A 15 2.61 7.30 -42.32
C LEU A 15 1.94 8.40 -41.49
N LEU A 16 0.87 9.01 -42.02
CA LEU A 16 0.00 9.90 -41.25
C LEU A 16 -0.79 9.06 -40.23
N PHE A 17 -0.47 9.21 -38.96
CA PHE A 17 -1.40 8.90 -37.88
C PHE A 17 -2.02 10.21 -37.39
N THR A 18 -3.32 10.37 -37.65
CA THR A 18 -4.15 11.37 -36.98
C THR A 18 -4.38 10.90 -35.55
N VAL A 19 -3.66 11.46 -34.60
CA VAL A 19 -4.00 11.37 -33.17
C VAL A 19 -4.91 12.53 -32.84
N THR A 20 -6.12 12.22 -32.35
CA THR A 20 -7.07 13.19 -31.82
C THR A 20 -6.46 13.83 -30.57
N ASN A 21 -6.10 15.11 -30.67
CA ASN A 21 -5.60 15.90 -29.54
C ASN A 21 -6.68 16.04 -28.46
N ALA A 22 -6.45 15.43 -27.31
CA ALA A 22 -6.85 16.05 -26.05
C ALA A 22 -5.95 17.29 -25.86
N ASN A 23 -6.54 18.41 -25.43
CA ASN A 23 -5.88 19.71 -25.23
C ASN A 23 -4.54 19.59 -24.48
N ALA A 24 -3.42 19.50 -25.20
CA ALA A 24 -2.11 19.79 -24.68
C ALA A 24 -1.88 21.30 -24.86
N GLN A 25 -1.70 22.05 -23.77
CA GLN A 25 -1.26 23.44 -23.87
C GLN A 25 0.12 23.46 -24.56
N THR A 26 0.21 24.10 -25.72
CA THR A 26 1.46 24.17 -26.48
C THR A 26 2.42 25.17 -25.83
N VAL A 27 3.57 24.69 -25.35
CA VAL A 27 4.71 25.55 -24.96
C VAL A 27 5.37 26.06 -26.24
N ASP A 28 5.40 27.39 -26.41
CA ASP A 28 5.68 28.02 -27.71
C ASP A 28 7.03 28.75 -27.82
N VAL A 29 7.81 28.87 -26.73
CA VAL A 29 9.10 29.58 -26.72
C VAL A 29 10.29 28.63 -26.50
N TYR A 30 10.28 27.87 -25.39
CA TYR A 30 11.36 26.90 -25.08
C TYR A 30 10.86 25.78 -24.20
N GLN A 31 11.29 24.54 -24.46
CA GLN A 31 11.05 23.40 -23.58
C GLN A 31 12.21 22.41 -23.60
N ASN A 32 12.54 21.82 -22.45
CA ASN A 32 13.48 20.71 -22.34
C ASN A 32 13.20 19.89 -21.06
N ASN A 33 12.80 18.62 -21.24
CA ASN A 33 12.53 17.65 -20.16
C ASN A 33 13.73 16.70 -19.91
N LEU A 34 14.87 16.91 -20.57
CA LEU A 34 16.13 16.17 -20.42
C LEU A 34 16.07 14.66 -20.71
N ASN A 35 14.91 14.09 -21.03
CA ASN A 35 14.69 12.65 -21.22
C ASN A 35 15.45 12.06 -22.41
N ASP A 36 15.72 12.87 -23.43
CA ASP A 36 16.50 12.46 -24.60
C ASP A 36 18.02 12.50 -24.36
N LEU A 37 18.48 13.00 -23.21
CA LEU A 37 19.90 13.13 -22.89
C LEU A 37 20.45 11.82 -22.28
N THR A 38 21.72 11.52 -22.58
CA THR A 38 22.39 10.36 -21.99
C THR A 38 22.72 10.63 -20.51
N THR A 39 22.61 9.64 -19.64
CA THR A 39 23.00 9.80 -18.23
C THR A 39 24.51 9.80 -18.06
N GLY A 40 25.01 10.55 -17.07
CA GLY A 40 26.43 10.63 -16.75
C GLY A 40 26.90 12.03 -16.42
N LEU A 41 28.21 12.17 -16.19
CA LEU A 41 28.87 13.46 -16.01
C LEU A 41 29.02 14.15 -17.36
N TYR A 42 28.76 15.45 -17.41
CA TYR A 42 28.87 16.27 -18.61
C TYR A 42 30.02 17.27 -18.46
N ASN A 43 30.95 17.24 -19.42
CA ASN A 43 31.90 18.33 -19.62
C ASN A 43 31.25 19.51 -20.37
N GLN A 44 31.99 20.61 -20.52
CA GLN A 44 31.45 21.84 -21.10
C GLN A 44 30.95 21.66 -22.53
N ASP A 45 31.65 20.91 -23.38
CA ASP A 45 31.22 20.73 -24.78
C ASP A 45 29.98 19.85 -24.89
N GLN A 46 29.92 18.77 -24.10
CA GLN A 46 28.74 17.88 -24.05
C GLN A 46 27.48 18.64 -23.61
N ILE A 47 27.57 19.48 -22.56
CA ILE A 47 26.38 20.19 -22.07
C ILE A 47 25.98 21.36 -22.98
N LYS A 48 26.96 22.00 -23.63
CA LYS A 48 26.70 23.04 -24.63
C LYS A 48 25.89 22.49 -25.79
N GLU A 49 26.28 21.32 -26.28
CA GLU A 49 25.54 20.61 -27.32
C GLU A 49 24.15 20.18 -26.83
N ALA A 50 24.07 19.52 -25.67
CA ALA A 50 22.82 19.00 -25.12
C ALA A 50 21.75 20.06 -24.83
N LEU A 51 22.16 21.26 -24.39
CA LEU A 51 21.24 22.36 -24.09
C LEU A 51 21.18 23.42 -25.18
N ALA A 52 21.93 23.26 -26.28
CA ALA A 52 22.11 24.24 -27.33
C ALA A 52 22.53 25.63 -26.80
N VAL A 53 23.52 25.66 -25.91
CA VAL A 53 24.01 26.88 -25.23
C VAL A 53 25.45 27.21 -25.63
N SER A 54 25.84 28.49 -25.52
CA SER A 54 27.17 28.95 -25.94
C SER A 54 28.26 28.76 -24.90
N PHE A 55 27.91 28.62 -23.63
CA PHE A 55 28.84 28.40 -22.51
C PHE A 55 28.15 27.62 -21.39
N CYS A 56 28.92 26.94 -20.53
CA CYS A 56 28.40 26.38 -19.30
C CYS A 56 29.51 26.30 -18.25
N LYS A 57 29.46 27.14 -17.23
CA LYS A 57 30.39 27.04 -16.09
C LYS A 57 29.89 25.97 -15.13
N GLY A 58 30.78 25.17 -14.59
CA GLY A 58 30.46 24.06 -13.71
C GLY A 58 30.71 22.68 -14.30
N ALA A 59 30.58 22.57 -15.62
CA ALA A 59 30.63 21.28 -16.31
C ALA A 59 32.03 20.64 -16.24
N ASP A 60 33.07 21.38 -16.64
CA ASP A 60 34.46 20.88 -16.60
C ASP A 60 34.99 20.65 -15.18
N GLU A 61 34.42 21.33 -14.17
CA GLU A 61 34.74 21.07 -12.76
C GLU A 61 33.91 19.91 -12.16
N GLY A 62 33.19 19.15 -12.98
CA GLY A 62 32.45 17.96 -12.57
C GLY A 62 31.19 18.25 -11.76
N ARG A 63 30.58 19.44 -11.93
CA ARG A 63 29.38 19.84 -11.18
C ARG A 63 28.06 19.60 -11.91
N VAL A 64 28.12 19.14 -13.16
CA VAL A 64 26.95 18.99 -14.04
C VAL A 64 26.84 17.54 -14.49
N SER A 65 25.70 16.92 -14.19
CA SER A 65 25.42 15.54 -14.62
C SER A 65 23.94 15.38 -14.95
N ILE A 66 23.64 14.48 -15.88
CA ILE A 66 22.29 13.99 -16.11
C ILE A 66 22.16 12.65 -15.39
N VAL A 67 21.13 12.51 -14.56
CA VAL A 67 20.86 11.28 -13.80
C VAL A 67 19.45 10.80 -14.12
N SER A 68 19.26 9.48 -14.15
CA SER A 68 17.92 8.91 -14.19
C SER A 68 17.44 8.72 -12.76
N LEU A 69 16.29 9.32 -12.44
CA LEU A 69 15.65 9.20 -11.13
C LEU A 69 14.35 8.42 -11.28
N GLU A 70 14.10 7.55 -10.32
CA GLU A 70 12.87 6.76 -10.27
C GLU A 70 11.68 7.72 -10.36
N ASN A 71 10.81 7.46 -11.34
CA ASN A 71 9.52 8.12 -11.50
C ASN A 71 9.54 9.61 -11.88
N GLN A 72 10.73 10.13 -12.19
CA GLN A 72 10.91 11.48 -12.74
C GLN A 72 11.49 11.45 -14.18
N GLY A 73 12.25 10.42 -14.54
CA GLY A 73 12.99 10.38 -15.81
C GLY A 73 14.41 10.91 -15.65
N ASN A 74 14.96 11.49 -16.71
CA ASN A 74 16.29 12.09 -16.64
C ASN A 74 16.21 13.50 -16.07
N SER A 75 17.07 13.82 -15.11
CA SER A 75 17.10 15.13 -14.47
C SER A 75 18.52 15.67 -14.39
N LEU A 76 18.62 17.00 -14.41
CA LEU A 76 19.88 17.71 -14.24
C LEU A 76 20.25 17.70 -12.75
N LYS A 77 21.31 16.98 -12.40
CA LYS A 77 21.93 17.03 -11.06
C LYS A 77 23.06 18.06 -11.05
N VAL A 78 22.93 19.04 -10.15
CA VAL A 78 23.89 20.11 -9.92
C VAL A 78 24.62 19.89 -8.59
N ASN A 79 25.95 19.89 -8.61
CA ASN A 79 26.80 19.81 -7.42
C ASN A 79 27.16 21.20 -6.88
N TYR A 80 27.03 21.37 -5.57
CA TYR A 80 27.50 22.52 -4.82
C TYR A 80 28.60 22.07 -3.85
N PRO A 81 29.88 22.28 -4.20
CA PRO A 81 30.98 21.81 -3.38
C PRO A 81 31.05 22.52 -2.02
N LYS A 82 31.50 21.79 -1.00
CA LYS A 82 31.76 22.31 0.34
C LYS A 82 32.56 23.62 0.30
N GLY A 83 32.10 24.62 1.03
CA GLY A 83 32.83 25.88 1.19
C GLY A 83 32.74 26.86 0.01
N LYS A 84 31.97 26.56 -1.05
CA LYS A 84 31.93 27.37 -2.28
C LYS A 84 30.64 28.16 -2.43
N VAL A 85 30.75 29.44 -2.83
CA VAL A 85 29.61 30.40 -2.89
C VAL A 85 29.64 31.34 -4.12
N LYS A 86 30.60 31.17 -5.02
CA LYS A 86 30.72 32.03 -6.22
C LYS A 86 30.30 31.28 -7.47
N THR A 87 29.84 32.00 -8.48
CA THR A 87 29.42 31.44 -9.78
C THR A 87 30.50 30.57 -10.44
N GLY A 88 31.78 30.86 -10.22
CA GLY A 88 32.90 30.06 -10.72
C GLY A 88 33.18 28.80 -9.91
N GLU A 89 32.69 28.70 -8.68
CA GLU A 89 33.12 27.68 -7.70
C GLU A 89 31.98 26.76 -7.25
N SER A 90 30.73 27.22 -7.37
CA SER A 90 29.54 26.51 -6.92
C SER A 90 28.52 26.36 -8.05
N GLY A 91 27.94 25.16 -8.18
CA GLY A 91 26.80 24.88 -9.06
C GLY A 91 27.05 25.08 -10.55
N ILE A 92 26.02 25.54 -11.27
CA ILE A 92 25.95 25.67 -12.73
C ILE A 92 25.61 27.09 -13.17
N HIS A 93 26.13 27.51 -14.31
CA HIS A 93 25.80 28.79 -14.92
C HIS A 93 25.85 28.70 -16.46
N THR A 94 24.68 28.78 -17.09
CA THR A 94 24.49 28.82 -18.55
C THR A 94 23.24 29.61 -18.94
N LYS A 95 23.13 30.05 -20.19
CA LYS A 95 21.97 30.76 -20.74
C LYS A 95 21.50 30.11 -22.03
N VAL A 96 20.20 29.87 -22.09
CA VAL A 96 19.47 29.54 -23.31
C VAL A 96 18.95 30.84 -23.89
N TYR A 97 19.40 31.23 -25.07
CA TYR A 97 18.86 32.39 -25.79
C TYR A 97 17.69 31.95 -26.67
N PHE A 98 16.61 32.74 -26.66
CA PHE A 98 15.44 32.46 -27.47
C PHE A 98 15.69 32.90 -28.91
N ASN A 99 15.57 31.97 -29.85
CA ASN A 99 15.82 32.19 -31.28
C ASN A 99 14.54 31.94 -32.09
N ASP A 100 13.38 32.31 -31.56
CA ASP A 100 12.06 32.13 -32.19
C ASP A 100 11.66 33.31 -33.09
N GLY A 101 12.54 34.31 -33.23
CA GLY A 101 12.35 35.48 -34.08
C GLY A 101 11.33 36.48 -33.55
N LYS A 102 10.94 36.37 -32.27
CA LYS A 102 9.95 37.24 -31.64
C LYS A 102 10.58 38.08 -30.52
N GLU A 103 9.99 39.25 -30.31
CA GLU A 103 10.26 40.10 -29.15
C GLU A 103 9.27 39.73 -28.03
N HIS A 104 9.80 39.54 -26.82
CA HIS A 104 9.01 39.08 -25.67
C HIS A 104 9.02 40.12 -24.55
N ASP A 105 7.89 40.80 -24.38
CA ASP A 105 7.65 41.73 -23.26
C ASP A 105 7.03 41.03 -22.04
N GLU A 106 6.43 39.87 -22.25
CA GLU A 106 5.83 39.07 -21.19
C GLU A 106 6.03 37.59 -21.44
N LEU A 107 6.42 36.85 -20.40
CA LEU A 107 6.65 35.41 -20.49
C LEU A 107 6.33 34.73 -19.18
N TYR A 108 5.88 33.49 -19.32
CA TYR A 108 5.89 32.49 -18.27
C TYR A 108 7.17 31.66 -18.37
N PHE A 109 7.75 31.28 -17.24
CA PHE A 109 8.71 30.18 -17.18
C PHE A 109 8.36 29.22 -16.06
N SER A 110 8.74 27.96 -16.23
CA SER A 110 8.65 26.99 -15.16
C SER A 110 9.75 25.94 -15.20
N TYR A 111 9.94 25.25 -14.08
CA TYR A 111 10.76 24.05 -13.94
C TYR A 111 10.37 23.29 -12.68
N LYS A 112 10.72 22.00 -12.63
CA LYS A 112 10.72 21.18 -11.43
C LYS A 112 12.06 21.31 -10.71
N ILE A 113 12.02 21.32 -9.38
CA ILE A 113 13.21 21.36 -8.51
C ILE A 113 13.08 20.38 -7.35
N TYR A 114 14.17 19.69 -7.02
CA TYR A 114 14.27 18.81 -5.87
C TYR A 114 15.51 19.11 -5.05
N PHE A 115 15.29 19.37 -3.77
CA PHE A 115 16.34 19.44 -2.75
C PHE A 115 16.30 18.16 -1.92
N PRO A 116 17.35 17.32 -1.91
CA PRO A 116 17.43 16.16 -1.02
C PRO A 116 17.20 16.51 0.45
N SER A 117 16.76 15.52 1.24
CA SER A 117 16.52 15.66 2.69
C SER A 117 17.73 16.22 3.43
N ASP A 118 18.94 15.92 2.95
CA ASP A 118 20.21 16.31 3.53
C ASP A 118 20.82 17.58 2.91
N PHE A 119 20.12 18.26 1.99
CA PHE A 119 20.54 19.54 1.40
C PHE A 119 20.65 20.63 2.48
N GLU A 120 21.64 21.51 2.38
CA GLU A 120 21.84 22.60 3.33
C GLU A 120 21.43 23.93 2.72
N PHE A 121 20.32 24.53 3.14
CA PHE A 121 19.91 25.82 2.56
C PHE A 121 20.88 26.97 2.88
N ARG A 122 21.54 26.92 4.05
CA ARG A 122 22.46 27.97 4.55
C ARG A 122 21.79 29.36 4.45
N ALA A 123 22.55 30.44 4.31
CA ALA A 123 21.96 31.78 4.12
C ALA A 123 21.28 31.97 2.75
N GLY A 124 21.55 31.13 1.76
CA GLY A 124 20.81 31.09 0.50
C GLY A 124 21.65 30.85 -0.75
N GLY A 125 20.98 30.90 -1.90
CA GLY A 125 21.61 30.76 -3.21
C GLY A 125 20.68 31.15 -4.34
N LYS A 126 21.20 31.14 -5.57
CA LYS A 126 20.46 31.53 -6.77
C LYS A 126 19.81 30.34 -7.44
N LEU A 127 18.70 30.61 -8.11
CA LEU A 127 17.93 29.65 -8.89
C LEU A 127 17.63 30.20 -10.30
N PRO A 128 17.29 29.31 -11.25
CA PRO A 128 17.01 29.71 -12.62
C PRO A 128 15.87 30.73 -12.74
N GLY A 129 15.91 31.53 -13.80
CA GLY A 129 14.85 32.45 -14.18
C GLY A 129 15.13 33.16 -15.49
N LEU A 130 14.30 34.12 -15.87
CA LEU A 130 14.46 34.84 -17.13
C LEU A 130 15.58 35.88 -17.07
N SER A 131 16.06 36.29 -18.24
CA SER A 131 16.93 37.45 -18.37
C SER A 131 16.76 38.13 -19.72
N TYR A 132 17.25 39.37 -19.79
CA TYR A 132 17.65 39.96 -21.06
C TYR A 132 19.13 40.28 -21.03
N GLN A 133 19.71 40.29 -22.23
CA GLN A 133 21.05 40.78 -22.45
C GLN A 133 21.13 41.47 -23.81
N THR A 134 21.47 42.75 -23.79
CA THR A 134 21.85 43.53 -24.97
C THR A 134 23.36 43.75 -24.96
N ARG A 135 23.88 44.52 -25.93
CA ARG A 135 25.30 44.92 -25.96
C ARG A 135 25.71 45.73 -24.73
N GLU A 136 24.80 46.53 -24.20
CA GLU A 136 25.10 47.52 -23.15
C GLU A 136 24.45 47.20 -21.81
N LYS A 137 23.33 46.46 -21.81
CA LYS A 137 22.48 46.25 -20.63
C LYS A 137 22.22 44.78 -20.38
N ASN A 138 22.19 44.41 -19.10
CA ASN A 138 21.73 43.08 -18.71
C ASN A 138 20.86 43.17 -17.45
N MET A 139 19.86 42.30 -17.41
CA MET A 139 19.03 42.10 -16.23
C MET A 139 18.77 40.62 -16.05
N SER A 140 18.83 40.15 -14.80
CA SER A 140 18.39 38.81 -14.43
C SER A 140 17.16 38.87 -13.54
N LEU A 141 16.13 38.12 -13.89
CA LEU A 141 14.88 37.90 -13.17
C LEU A 141 14.91 36.48 -12.57
N ARG A 142 15.87 36.25 -11.68
CA ARG A 142 16.14 34.93 -11.09
C ARG A 142 15.36 34.72 -9.81
N LEU A 143 15.39 33.50 -9.31
CA LEU A 143 14.92 33.18 -7.97
C LEU A 143 16.08 32.96 -7.01
N MET A 144 15.76 32.88 -5.73
CA MET A 144 16.65 32.48 -4.66
C MET A 144 15.95 31.52 -3.72
N TRP A 145 16.74 30.58 -3.18
CA TRP A 145 16.41 30.02 -1.87
C TRP A 145 17.13 30.84 -0.79
N ARG A 146 16.55 30.86 0.40
CA ARG A 146 17.13 31.41 1.62
C ARG A 146 17.19 30.36 2.71
N ASN A 147 17.63 30.78 3.89
CA ASN A 147 17.58 29.95 5.07
C ASN A 147 16.17 29.35 5.26
N ASN A 148 16.13 28.10 5.75
CA ASN A 148 14.91 27.31 5.87
C ASN A 148 14.12 27.09 4.56
N GLY A 149 14.73 27.35 3.40
CA GLY A 149 14.14 27.10 2.10
C GLY A 149 13.19 28.19 1.60
N LEU A 150 13.10 29.34 2.28
CA LEU A 150 12.23 30.45 1.85
C LEU A 150 12.57 30.89 0.42
N ILE A 151 11.55 31.29 -0.33
CA ILE A 151 11.66 31.65 -1.74
C ILE A 151 11.63 33.16 -1.90
N GLU A 152 12.61 33.68 -2.63
CA GLU A 152 12.66 35.07 -3.04
C GLU A 152 12.83 35.17 -4.56
N THR A 153 12.25 36.23 -5.14
CA THR A 153 12.65 36.72 -6.44
C THR A 153 13.85 37.64 -6.30
N TYR A 154 14.84 37.48 -7.18
CA TYR A 154 16.03 38.33 -7.27
C TYR A 154 16.13 39.00 -8.63
N VAL A 155 15.69 40.25 -8.67
CA VAL A 155 15.84 41.15 -9.82
C VAL A 155 17.22 41.80 -9.69
N HIS A 156 18.05 41.75 -10.74
CA HIS A 156 19.38 42.36 -10.70
C HIS A 156 19.74 42.99 -12.04
N TYR A 157 20.30 44.19 -11.97
CA TYR A 157 20.78 44.99 -13.10
C TYR A 157 22.30 45.16 -13.05
N ASN A 158 22.97 45.19 -14.20
CA ASN A 158 24.37 45.65 -14.25
C ASN A 158 24.52 47.18 -14.11
N THR A 159 23.44 47.95 -14.28
CA THR A 159 23.40 49.40 -14.10
C THR A 159 22.61 49.76 -12.85
N LYS A 160 23.02 50.80 -12.10
CA LYS A 160 22.28 51.22 -10.89
C LYS A 160 20.84 51.59 -11.29
N PRO A 161 19.81 50.93 -10.74
CA PRO A 161 18.42 51.35 -10.96
C PRO A 161 18.24 52.76 -10.40
N THR A 162 17.47 53.59 -11.09
CA THR A 162 17.37 55.03 -10.79
C THR A 162 16.47 55.35 -9.60
N ARG A 163 15.77 54.35 -9.04
CA ARG A 163 14.77 54.53 -7.98
C ARG A 163 15.37 54.54 -6.55
N PRO A 164 15.00 55.54 -5.72
CA PRO A 164 15.22 55.50 -4.27
C PRO A 164 14.48 54.32 -3.61
N GLY A 165 15.20 53.48 -2.85
CA GLY A 165 14.61 52.36 -2.09
C GLY A 165 14.39 51.07 -2.90
N TYR A 166 15.01 50.93 -4.07
CA TYR A 166 15.04 49.68 -4.82
C TYR A 166 15.53 48.51 -3.95
N LYS A 167 14.78 47.41 -3.98
CA LYS A 167 15.18 46.12 -3.39
C LYS A 167 15.31 45.08 -4.48
N ALA A 168 16.49 44.49 -4.58
CA ALA A 168 16.78 43.42 -5.52
C ALA A 168 16.05 42.11 -5.14
N SER A 169 15.83 41.89 -3.85
CA SER A 169 15.20 40.70 -3.29
C SER A 169 13.77 40.99 -2.87
N ILE A 170 12.84 40.12 -3.28
CA ILE A 170 11.40 40.23 -3.05
C ILE A 170 10.91 38.88 -2.55
N ASN A 171 10.29 38.84 -1.37
CA ASN A 171 9.78 37.61 -0.78
C ASN A 171 8.55 37.11 -1.53
N TRP A 172 8.43 35.79 -1.67
CA TRP A 172 7.19 35.19 -2.13
C TRP A 172 6.16 35.18 -0.98
N SER A 173 5.45 36.29 -0.87
CA SER A 173 4.34 36.54 0.05
C SER A 173 3.24 37.31 -0.71
N LEU A 174 1.99 36.99 -0.41
CA LEU A 174 0.82 37.74 -0.87
C LEU A 174 0.49 38.93 0.05
N LEU A 175 0.94 38.89 1.30
CA LEU A 175 0.70 39.94 2.30
C LEU A 175 1.75 41.04 2.25
N ASP A 176 3.04 40.71 2.38
CA ASP A 176 4.14 41.69 2.35
C ASP A 176 5.41 41.12 1.68
N PRO A 177 5.55 41.33 0.36
CA PRO A 177 6.70 40.86 -0.39
C PRO A 177 7.97 41.73 -0.22
N ILE A 178 7.92 42.85 0.51
CA ILE A 178 9.00 43.87 0.54
C ILE A 178 9.79 43.86 1.86
N ILE A 179 9.17 43.48 2.98
CA ILE A 179 9.89 43.38 4.27
C ILE A 179 10.81 42.15 4.27
N GLU A 180 12.10 42.39 4.48
CA GLU A 180 13.08 41.34 4.79
C GLU A 180 12.68 40.75 6.16
N PRO A 181 12.39 39.44 6.27
CA PRO A 181 12.05 38.86 7.54
C PRO A 181 13.21 39.08 8.52
N ASN A 182 12.90 39.47 9.76
CA ASN A 182 13.87 39.56 10.87
C ASN A 182 14.32 38.15 11.30
N ASN A 183 14.88 37.37 10.36
CA ASN A 183 15.14 35.93 10.42
C ASN A 183 13.91 35.03 10.66
N GLU A 184 12.70 35.60 10.81
CA GLU A 184 11.46 34.88 11.03
C GLU A 184 10.51 35.04 9.82
N PRO A 185 10.10 33.93 9.16
CA PRO A 185 9.21 34.01 8.01
C PRO A 185 7.84 34.59 8.39
N GLN A 186 7.25 35.36 7.48
CA GLN A 186 5.84 35.76 7.62
C GLN A 186 4.93 34.54 7.43
N GLU A 187 3.71 34.60 7.98
CA GLU A 187 2.76 33.48 8.01
C GLU A 187 2.47 32.89 6.62
N ASP A 188 2.47 33.72 5.57
CA ASP A 188 2.13 33.34 4.22
C ASP A 188 3.35 33.13 3.29
N GLN A 189 4.57 33.34 3.80
CA GLN A 189 5.78 33.13 3.01
C GLN A 189 5.94 31.65 2.65
N VAL A 190 6.17 31.38 1.38
CA VAL A 190 6.38 30.02 0.90
C VAL A 190 7.85 29.61 0.95
N LYS A 191 8.07 28.30 1.14
CA LYS A 191 9.39 27.69 1.22
C LYS A 191 9.45 26.39 0.43
N PHE A 192 10.63 26.07 -0.05
CA PHE A 192 10.95 24.75 -0.56
C PHE A 192 10.94 23.71 0.56
N THR A 193 10.25 22.61 0.31
CA THR A 193 10.30 21.39 1.13
C THR A 193 11.38 20.46 0.60
N LYS A 194 12.24 19.96 1.49
CA LYS A 194 13.24 18.96 1.10
C LYS A 194 12.61 17.59 0.93
N GLY A 195 13.23 16.73 0.13
CA GLY A 195 12.79 15.35 -0.09
C GLY A 195 11.62 15.22 -1.05
N THR A 196 11.15 16.30 -1.67
CA THR A 196 10.03 16.29 -2.61
C THR A 196 10.29 17.20 -3.81
N TRP A 197 9.79 16.77 -4.97
CA TRP A 197 9.81 17.57 -6.20
C TRP A 197 8.79 18.69 -6.09
N GLN A 198 9.21 19.88 -6.52
CA GLN A 198 8.37 21.08 -6.48
C GLN A 198 8.37 21.74 -7.83
N HIS A 199 7.20 22.20 -8.27
CA HIS A 199 7.04 22.94 -9.50
C HIS A 199 7.07 24.44 -9.20
N VAL A 200 8.00 25.14 -9.85
CA VAL A 200 8.16 26.59 -9.75
C VAL A 200 7.69 27.18 -11.07
N GLU A 201 6.71 28.09 -11.01
CA GLU A 201 6.25 28.86 -12.17
C GLU A 201 6.33 30.35 -11.84
N MET A 202 6.77 31.15 -12.80
CA MET A 202 6.80 32.60 -12.72
C MET A 202 6.23 33.22 -13.98
N TYR A 203 5.60 34.38 -13.83
CA TYR A 203 5.18 35.25 -14.92
C TYR A 203 5.76 36.64 -14.71
N TYR A 204 6.37 37.16 -15.77
CA TYR A 204 6.86 38.51 -15.83
C TYR A 204 6.22 39.24 -16.99
N LYS A 205 5.82 40.49 -16.74
CA LYS A 205 5.53 41.48 -17.77
C LYS A 205 6.42 42.69 -17.54
N LEU A 206 7.25 43.04 -18.51
CA LEU A 206 8.08 44.23 -18.46
C LEU A 206 7.20 45.48 -18.39
N ASN A 207 7.56 46.46 -17.56
CA ASN A 207 6.83 47.73 -17.50
C ASN A 207 7.02 48.53 -18.78
N THR A 208 6.05 49.36 -19.15
CA THR A 208 6.28 50.43 -20.12
C THR A 208 7.33 51.39 -19.54
N PRO A 209 8.35 51.81 -20.30
CA PRO A 209 9.34 52.79 -19.85
C PRO A 209 8.71 54.00 -19.13
N GLY A 210 9.11 54.23 -17.87
CA GLY A 210 8.59 55.33 -17.03
C GLY A 210 7.20 55.11 -16.40
N LYS A 211 6.60 53.91 -16.52
CA LYS A 211 5.32 53.54 -15.91
C LYS A 211 5.48 52.41 -14.87
N LYS A 212 4.50 52.30 -13.96
CA LYS A 212 4.40 51.25 -12.93
C LYS A 212 3.33 50.21 -13.30
N ASP A 213 3.47 49.62 -14.47
CA ASP A 213 2.50 48.69 -15.08
C ASP A 213 3.11 47.32 -15.39
N GLY A 214 4.33 47.06 -14.90
CA GLY A 214 4.94 45.74 -14.95
C GLY A 214 4.26 44.77 -13.99
N ILE A 215 4.38 43.47 -14.28
CA ILE A 215 3.75 42.42 -13.48
C ILE A 215 4.80 41.39 -13.08
N MET A 216 4.71 40.91 -11.85
CA MET A 216 5.43 39.76 -11.32
C MET A 216 4.44 38.84 -10.62
N LYS A 217 4.33 37.59 -11.07
CA LYS A 217 3.55 36.57 -10.37
C LYS A 217 4.37 35.31 -10.21
N GLY A 218 4.20 34.64 -9.07
CA GLY A 218 4.90 33.39 -8.76
C GLY A 218 3.95 32.36 -8.21
N TRP A 219 4.14 31.11 -8.63
CA TRP A 219 3.39 29.95 -8.16
C TRP A 219 4.37 28.86 -7.72
N LEU A 220 4.09 28.29 -6.54
CA LEU A 220 4.75 27.07 -6.06
C LEU A 220 3.71 25.95 -6.06
N ASN A 221 3.99 24.86 -6.75
CA ASN A 221 3.07 23.73 -6.91
C ASN A 221 1.67 24.17 -7.37
N GLY A 222 1.61 25.11 -8.32
CA GLY A 222 0.38 25.64 -8.88
C GLY A 222 -0.38 26.64 -8.01
N LYS A 223 0.01 26.81 -6.73
CA LYS A 223 -0.58 27.79 -5.80
C LYS A 223 0.11 29.15 -5.96
N LEU A 224 -0.69 30.20 -6.17
CA LEU A 224 -0.19 31.58 -6.26
C LEU A 224 0.43 31.98 -4.92
N ALA A 225 1.66 32.49 -4.97
CA ALA A 225 2.46 32.86 -3.80
C ALA A 225 3.04 34.28 -3.88
N LEU A 226 3.05 34.88 -5.07
CA LEU A 226 3.47 36.26 -5.30
C LEU A 226 2.59 36.90 -6.36
N ASN A 227 2.14 38.14 -6.14
CA ASN A 227 1.31 38.87 -7.09
C ASN A 227 1.55 40.39 -6.98
N ILE A 228 2.49 40.89 -7.77
CA ILE A 228 2.80 42.32 -7.91
C ILE A 228 2.31 42.76 -9.29
N THR A 229 1.41 43.74 -9.33
CA THR A 229 0.80 44.25 -10.59
C THR A 229 1.23 45.66 -10.96
N ASN A 230 2.07 46.27 -10.13
CA ASN A 230 2.58 47.63 -10.28
C ASN A 230 4.12 47.65 -10.24
N ALA A 231 4.76 46.60 -10.77
CA ALA A 231 6.20 46.55 -10.87
C ALA A 231 6.70 47.65 -11.81
N GLU A 232 7.86 48.21 -11.48
CA GLU A 232 8.56 49.20 -12.30
C GLU A 232 10.03 48.79 -12.40
N ASP A 233 10.79 49.54 -13.17
CA ASP A 233 12.24 49.41 -13.35
C ASP A 233 12.74 48.22 -14.17
N TYR A 234 11.90 47.27 -14.62
CA TYR A 234 12.33 46.28 -15.63
C TYR A 234 12.87 46.95 -16.90
N ARG A 235 12.24 48.06 -17.29
CA ARG A 235 12.69 49.02 -18.29
C ARG A 235 12.74 50.43 -17.69
N GLN A 236 13.87 51.11 -17.85
CA GLN A 236 14.07 52.53 -17.57
C GLN A 236 13.51 53.39 -18.73
N VAL A 237 13.41 54.70 -18.55
CA VAL A 237 13.01 55.64 -19.62
C VAL A 237 14.01 55.54 -20.79
N GLY A 238 13.52 55.37 -22.01
CA GLY A 238 14.35 55.20 -23.22
C GLY A 238 14.84 53.77 -23.46
N GLU A 239 14.21 52.77 -22.84
CA GLU A 239 14.53 51.33 -23.01
C GLU A 239 13.40 50.57 -23.72
N GLU A 240 12.74 51.20 -24.70
CA GLU A 240 11.62 50.61 -25.44
C GLU A 240 12.02 49.32 -26.20
N ASP A 241 13.30 49.18 -26.57
CA ASP A 241 13.90 48.08 -27.32
C ASP A 241 14.36 46.89 -26.46
N ILE A 242 14.17 46.97 -25.14
CA ILE A 242 14.53 45.89 -24.23
C ILE A 242 13.41 44.87 -24.14
N HIS A 243 13.75 43.63 -24.55
CA HIS A 243 12.87 42.47 -24.48
C HIS A 243 13.54 41.31 -23.75
N ILE A 244 12.73 40.44 -23.13
CA ILE A 244 13.21 39.18 -22.55
C ILE A 244 13.72 38.29 -23.69
N ASN A 245 14.96 37.82 -23.59
CA ASN A 245 15.60 37.08 -24.69
C ASN A 245 16.35 35.82 -24.24
N SER A 246 16.29 35.48 -22.96
CA SER A 246 16.97 34.28 -22.48
C SER A 246 16.35 33.69 -21.21
N PHE A 247 16.46 32.36 -21.10
CA PHE A 247 16.33 31.63 -19.85
C PHE A 247 17.71 31.39 -19.26
N TYR A 248 17.90 31.83 -18.02
CA TYR A 248 19.18 31.83 -17.35
C TYR A 248 19.22 30.71 -16.30
N LEU A 249 19.73 29.55 -16.71
CA LEU A 249 20.01 28.40 -15.86
C LEU A 249 21.25 28.68 -15.00
N SER A 250 21.03 29.39 -13.90
CA SER A 250 22.05 29.72 -12.91
C SER A 250 21.62 29.26 -11.54
N SER A 251 22.40 28.33 -10.98
CA SER A 251 22.20 27.92 -9.60
C SER A 251 23.52 27.73 -8.88
N PHE A 252 23.67 28.39 -7.73
CA PHE A 252 24.88 28.39 -6.90
C PHE A 252 24.54 28.94 -5.51
N PHE A 253 25.24 28.49 -4.46
CA PHE A 253 25.19 29.18 -3.17
C PHE A 253 25.65 30.62 -3.35
N GLY A 254 24.94 31.59 -2.78
CA GLY A 254 25.19 33.02 -3.02
C GLY A 254 26.05 33.65 -1.94
N GLY A 255 26.17 34.98 -1.93
CA GLY A 255 26.89 35.70 -0.88
C GLY A 255 28.42 35.60 -0.99
N SER A 256 29.12 36.03 0.06
CA SER A 256 30.58 36.12 0.06
C SER A 256 31.24 35.65 1.36
N ASP A 257 30.46 35.15 2.32
CA ASP A 257 30.93 34.74 3.64
C ASP A 257 30.53 33.30 3.99
N GLU A 258 31.00 32.82 5.14
CA GLU A 258 30.83 31.43 5.61
C GLU A 258 29.37 31.07 5.95
N THR A 259 28.49 32.05 6.15
CA THR A 259 27.07 31.78 6.44
C THR A 259 26.36 31.20 5.22
N PHE A 260 26.85 31.49 4.02
CA PHE A 260 26.34 30.94 2.77
C PHE A 260 27.03 29.62 2.38
N GLN A 261 28.21 29.33 2.89
CA GLN A 261 28.98 28.17 2.47
C GLN A 261 28.33 26.86 2.95
N PRO A 262 28.10 25.86 2.08
CA PRO A 262 27.68 24.54 2.52
C PRO A 262 28.83 23.83 3.25
N THR A 263 28.51 23.07 4.29
CA THR A 263 29.49 22.40 5.18
C THR A 263 29.97 21.06 4.64
N LYS A 264 29.28 20.55 3.63
CA LYS A 264 29.58 19.35 2.83
C LYS A 264 29.16 19.60 1.38
N ASP A 265 29.55 18.71 0.49
CA ASP A 265 29.00 18.70 -0.87
C ASP A 265 27.51 18.41 -0.79
N VAL A 266 26.71 19.21 -1.49
CA VAL A 266 25.26 19.04 -1.58
C VAL A 266 24.81 19.11 -3.03
N TYR A 267 23.65 18.56 -3.33
CA TYR A 267 23.14 18.46 -4.69
C TYR A 267 21.71 18.96 -4.77
N ALA A 268 21.33 19.59 -5.88
CA ALA A 268 19.94 19.84 -6.23
C ALA A 268 19.68 19.31 -7.63
N TYR A 269 18.44 18.96 -7.89
CA TYR A 269 18.01 18.37 -9.15
C TYR A 269 16.98 19.28 -9.79
N PHE A 270 17.06 19.40 -11.12
CA PHE A 270 16.18 20.25 -11.92
C PHE A 270 15.68 19.46 -13.12
N ASP A 271 14.44 19.75 -13.53
CA ASP A 271 13.81 19.06 -14.64
C ASP A 271 12.67 19.92 -15.25
N ASP A 272 12.14 19.50 -16.40
CA ASP A 272 10.97 20.05 -17.09
C ASP A 272 11.02 21.58 -17.29
N PHE A 273 12.12 22.08 -17.85
CA PHE A 273 12.29 23.50 -18.12
C PHE A 273 11.36 23.95 -19.25
N LYS A 274 10.51 24.95 -18.99
CA LYS A 274 9.56 25.51 -19.96
C LYS A 274 9.54 27.04 -19.95
N VAL A 275 9.34 27.63 -21.11
CA VAL A 275 9.07 29.07 -21.31
C VAL A 275 7.96 29.20 -22.33
N ALA A 276 6.95 30.02 -22.03
CA ALA A 276 5.77 30.16 -22.87
C ALA A 276 5.16 31.57 -22.80
N THR A 277 4.39 31.94 -23.81
CA THR A 277 3.61 33.19 -23.84
C THR A 277 2.28 33.07 -23.08
N THR A 278 1.85 31.84 -22.78
CA THR A 278 0.64 31.56 -21.98
C THR A 278 1.00 30.80 -20.71
N ARG A 279 0.09 30.82 -19.72
CA ARG A 279 0.32 30.15 -18.44
C ARG A 279 0.59 28.67 -18.65
N ILE A 280 1.70 28.19 -18.09
CA ILE A 280 2.18 26.80 -18.22
C ILE A 280 1.37 25.89 -17.29
N GLY A 281 1.06 26.36 -16.08
CA GLY A 281 0.32 25.60 -15.08
C GLY A 281 1.15 24.47 -14.48
N MET A 282 0.51 23.63 -13.66
CA MET A 282 1.16 22.41 -13.20
C MET A 282 1.48 21.53 -14.42
N PRO A 283 2.66 20.89 -14.48
CA PRO A 283 2.94 19.89 -15.50
C PRO A 283 1.80 18.87 -15.47
N SER A 284 1.08 18.69 -16.58
CA SER A 284 0.20 17.54 -16.71
C SER A 284 1.07 16.30 -16.53
N ASP A 285 0.73 15.43 -15.58
CA ASP A 285 1.47 14.22 -15.21
C ASP A 285 1.53 13.15 -16.32
N THR A 286 1.54 13.56 -17.59
CA THR A 286 1.70 12.66 -18.74
C THR A 286 3.15 12.24 -18.98
N GLU A 287 4.13 12.79 -18.24
CA GLU A 287 5.53 12.32 -18.24
C GLU A 287 6.20 12.39 -16.85
N ASN A 288 5.56 11.82 -15.84
CA ASN A 288 6.31 11.22 -14.74
C ASN A 288 6.12 9.72 -14.91
N ASN A 289 7.19 8.95 -14.81
CA ASN A 289 7.10 7.49 -14.74
C ASN A 289 6.47 7.12 -13.39
N ASN A 290 5.31 7.65 -13.01
CA ASN A 290 4.64 7.37 -11.75
C ASN A 290 4.43 5.86 -11.67
N GLN A 291 5.13 5.20 -10.76
CA GLN A 291 5.03 3.77 -10.66
C GLN A 291 3.67 3.48 -10.02
N SER A 292 2.82 2.74 -10.71
CA SER A 292 1.52 2.43 -10.16
C SER A 292 1.72 1.68 -8.83
N PRO A 293 0.96 2.04 -7.76
CA PRO A 293 1.20 1.52 -6.43
C PRO A 293 1.02 0.00 -6.41
N THR A 294 1.58 -0.69 -5.44
CA THR A 294 1.20 -2.09 -5.18
C THR A 294 0.01 -2.14 -4.24
N VAL A 295 -0.92 -3.06 -4.48
CA VAL A 295 -2.05 -3.26 -3.57
C VAL A 295 -2.53 -4.70 -3.53
N SER A 296 -2.89 -5.16 -2.34
CA SER A 296 -3.52 -6.46 -2.10
C SER A 296 -4.56 -6.38 -1.00
N ILE A 297 -5.57 -7.25 -1.08
CA ILE A 297 -6.52 -7.47 0.01
C ILE A 297 -5.86 -8.44 1.00
N THR A 298 -5.73 -8.03 2.26
CA THR A 298 -5.20 -8.87 3.34
C THR A 298 -6.30 -9.60 4.11
N SER A 299 -7.51 -9.05 4.09
CA SER A 299 -8.74 -9.69 4.59
C SER A 299 -9.95 -9.07 3.88
N PRO A 300 -11.01 -9.84 3.54
CA PRO A 300 -11.12 -11.28 3.68
C PRO A 300 -10.20 -12.04 2.71
N THR A 301 -10.03 -13.34 2.95
CA THR A 301 -9.48 -14.32 2.00
C THR A 301 -10.62 -15.09 1.35
N SER A 302 -10.37 -15.84 0.28
CA SER A 302 -11.43 -16.64 -0.39
C SER A 302 -12.02 -17.74 0.50
N THR A 303 -11.33 -18.08 1.59
CA THR A 303 -11.78 -19.04 2.60
C THR A 303 -12.31 -18.37 3.87
N THR A 304 -12.41 -17.03 3.91
CA THR A 304 -12.98 -16.34 5.06
C THR A 304 -14.48 -16.63 5.13
N PRO A 305 -14.97 -17.25 6.21
CA PRO A 305 -16.40 -17.51 6.37
C PRO A 305 -17.13 -16.18 6.62
N VAL A 306 -18.21 -15.92 5.85
CA VAL A 306 -19.02 -14.72 5.99
C VAL A 306 -20.50 -15.10 5.92
N ASN A 307 -21.27 -14.67 6.90
CA ASN A 307 -22.70 -14.95 6.99
C ASN A 307 -23.53 -13.75 6.55
N ALA A 308 -24.70 -14.01 5.96
CA ALA A 308 -25.68 -12.97 5.69
C ALA A 308 -26.05 -12.19 6.99
N GLY A 309 -26.19 -10.87 6.90
CA GLY A 309 -26.48 -9.98 8.02
C GLY A 309 -25.28 -9.59 8.90
N SER A 310 -24.08 -10.13 8.65
CA SER A 310 -22.87 -9.73 9.37
C SER A 310 -22.21 -8.46 8.80
N ASN A 311 -21.31 -7.86 9.56
CA ASN A 311 -20.44 -6.79 9.05
C ASN A 311 -19.14 -7.42 8.54
N LEU A 312 -18.83 -7.23 7.26
CA LEU A 312 -17.61 -7.70 6.65
C LEU A 312 -16.61 -6.55 6.51
N GLN A 313 -15.47 -6.64 7.21
CA GLN A 313 -14.36 -5.71 7.06
C GLN A 313 -13.41 -6.19 5.96
N ILE A 314 -13.21 -5.33 4.96
CA ILE A 314 -12.19 -5.46 3.93
C ILE A 314 -10.99 -4.63 4.38
N SER A 315 -9.84 -5.26 4.53
CA SER A 315 -8.55 -4.63 4.83
C SER A 315 -7.62 -4.78 3.64
N ALA A 316 -6.95 -3.69 3.27
CA ALA A 316 -6.00 -3.66 2.16
C ALA A 316 -4.61 -3.26 2.66
N LEU A 317 -3.59 -3.85 2.05
CA LEU A 317 -2.21 -3.39 2.13
C LEU A 317 -1.87 -2.75 0.80
N ALA A 318 -1.59 -1.46 0.82
CA ALA A 318 -1.14 -0.69 -0.32
C ALA A 318 0.20 -0.04 0.00
N ASN A 319 1.12 -0.07 -0.95
CA ASN A 319 2.42 0.57 -0.85
C ASN A 319 2.76 1.21 -2.18
N ASP A 320 3.22 2.44 -2.15
CA ASP A 320 3.79 3.12 -3.30
C ASP A 320 5.31 3.20 -3.15
N ALA A 321 6.05 2.90 -4.23
CA ALA A 321 7.50 2.85 -4.19
C ALA A 321 8.12 4.26 -4.21
N ASP A 322 7.42 5.23 -4.79
CA ASP A 322 7.95 6.55 -5.08
C ASP A 322 7.08 7.72 -4.66
N GLY A 323 6.08 7.41 -3.85
CA GLY A 323 5.12 8.35 -3.33
C GLY A 323 4.41 7.77 -2.11
N VAL A 324 3.20 8.26 -1.88
CA VAL A 324 2.33 7.80 -0.80
C VAL A 324 0.97 7.43 -1.37
N ILE A 325 0.32 6.47 -0.74
CA ILE A 325 -1.06 6.12 -1.10
C ILE A 325 -1.97 7.27 -0.67
N SER A 326 -2.57 7.95 -1.65
CA SER A 326 -3.57 9.00 -1.42
C SER A 326 -4.85 8.40 -0.86
N LYS A 327 -5.31 7.30 -1.46
CA LYS A 327 -6.48 6.53 -0.98
C LYS A 327 -6.52 5.12 -1.55
N VAL A 328 -7.29 4.26 -0.88
CA VAL A 328 -7.69 2.95 -1.40
C VAL A 328 -9.20 2.94 -1.59
N GLU A 329 -9.63 2.66 -2.81
CA GLU A 329 -11.03 2.48 -3.19
C GLU A 329 -11.41 1.00 -3.13
N PHE A 330 -12.55 0.69 -2.53
CA PHE A 330 -13.02 -0.69 -2.31
C PHE A 330 -14.19 -1.00 -3.23
N TYR A 331 -14.19 -2.17 -3.86
CA TYR A 331 -15.18 -2.58 -4.86
C TYR A 331 -15.76 -3.97 -4.60
N ASN A 332 -17.01 -4.18 -5.02
CA ASN A 332 -17.60 -5.50 -5.26
C ASN A 332 -17.91 -5.63 -6.76
N GLY A 333 -17.15 -6.48 -7.46
CA GLY A 333 -17.18 -6.55 -8.93
C GLY A 333 -16.75 -5.22 -9.53
N ALA A 334 -17.66 -4.57 -10.26
CA ALA A 334 -17.47 -3.24 -10.83
C ALA A 334 -18.04 -2.10 -9.96
N ALA A 335 -18.83 -2.41 -8.92
CA ALA A 335 -19.48 -1.42 -8.08
C ALA A 335 -18.54 -0.93 -6.97
N LYS A 336 -18.31 0.39 -6.90
CA LYS A 336 -17.54 1.02 -5.81
C LYS A 336 -18.37 1.03 -4.53
N LEU A 337 -17.78 0.54 -3.44
CA LEU A 337 -18.38 0.48 -2.11
C LEU A 337 -18.05 1.74 -1.30
N GLY A 338 -16.78 2.19 -1.38
CA GLY A 338 -16.29 3.36 -0.68
C GLY A 338 -14.78 3.52 -0.86
N GLU A 339 -14.19 4.42 -0.08
CA GLU A 339 -12.76 4.71 -0.09
C GLU A 339 -12.26 5.04 1.31
N ASP A 340 -10.97 4.80 1.54
CA ASP A 340 -10.27 5.16 2.78
C ASP A 340 -8.95 5.84 2.42
N SER A 341 -8.69 7.01 2.98
CA SER A 341 -7.48 7.80 2.78
C SER A 341 -6.52 7.75 3.98
N SER A 342 -6.83 6.95 5.01
CA SER A 342 -6.02 6.87 6.24
C SER A 342 -5.55 5.44 6.51
N PHE A 343 -4.23 5.23 6.54
CA PHE A 343 -3.67 3.93 6.91
C PHE A 343 -3.94 3.61 8.40
N PRO A 344 -4.37 2.38 8.75
CA PRO A 344 -4.56 1.21 7.91
C PRO A 344 -5.87 1.23 7.09
N PHE A 345 -5.77 1.02 5.78
CA PHE A 345 -6.89 1.13 4.84
C PHE A 345 -7.94 0.04 5.04
N LYS A 346 -9.16 0.45 5.41
CA LYS A 346 -10.26 -0.45 5.75
C LYS A 346 -11.60 0.06 5.23
N TYR A 347 -12.46 -0.89 4.85
CA TYR A 347 -13.86 -0.63 4.56
C TYR A 347 -14.75 -1.67 5.21
N THR A 348 -15.86 -1.27 5.82
CA THR A 348 -16.81 -2.19 6.48
C THR A 348 -18.13 -2.22 5.73
N LEU A 349 -18.44 -3.34 5.09
CA LEU A 349 -19.76 -3.66 4.56
C LEU A 349 -20.66 -4.09 5.71
N SER A 350 -21.65 -3.29 6.05
CA SER A 350 -22.60 -3.65 7.10
C SER A 350 -23.75 -4.49 6.57
N ASN A 351 -24.24 -5.43 7.37
CA ASN A 351 -25.40 -6.28 7.05
C ASN A 351 -25.33 -6.94 5.66
N ILE A 352 -24.18 -7.54 5.32
CA ILE A 352 -23.94 -8.10 3.98
C ILE A 352 -24.98 -9.18 3.65
N ALA A 353 -25.60 -9.14 2.47
CA ALA A 353 -26.62 -10.13 2.09
C ALA A 353 -25.99 -11.44 1.61
N ALA A 354 -26.78 -12.52 1.64
CA ALA A 354 -26.52 -13.76 0.95
C ALA A 354 -26.05 -13.57 -0.51
N GLY A 355 -25.01 -14.28 -0.94
CA GLY A 355 -24.55 -14.30 -2.33
C GLY A 355 -23.03 -14.35 -2.46
N THR A 356 -22.56 -14.47 -3.70
CA THR A 356 -21.13 -14.42 -3.99
C THR A 356 -20.68 -12.99 -4.26
N TYR A 357 -19.71 -12.52 -3.49
CA TYR A 357 -19.08 -11.22 -3.63
C TYR A 357 -17.70 -11.39 -4.23
N THR A 358 -17.28 -10.45 -5.07
CA THR A 358 -15.97 -10.46 -5.68
C THR A 358 -15.27 -9.16 -5.36
N PHE A 359 -14.51 -9.13 -4.27
CA PHE A 359 -13.84 -7.93 -3.83
C PHE A 359 -12.58 -7.67 -4.62
N ASN A 360 -12.36 -6.41 -4.95
CA ASN A 360 -11.07 -5.89 -5.38
C ASN A 360 -10.90 -4.51 -4.78
N VAL A 361 -9.66 -4.06 -4.71
CA VAL A 361 -9.35 -2.70 -4.29
C VAL A 361 -8.50 -2.02 -5.34
N VAL A 362 -8.64 -0.71 -5.44
CA VAL A 362 -7.81 0.14 -6.28
C VAL A 362 -7.07 1.10 -5.37
N ALA A 363 -5.76 0.94 -5.26
CA ALA A 363 -4.94 1.94 -4.60
C ALA A 363 -4.61 3.05 -5.59
N ILE A 364 -4.72 4.30 -5.15
CA ILE A 364 -4.38 5.49 -5.92
C ILE A 364 -3.31 6.25 -5.13
N ASP A 365 -2.20 6.55 -5.78
CA ASP A 365 -1.09 7.32 -5.18
C ASP A 365 -1.35 8.84 -5.21
N ASP A 366 -0.44 9.60 -4.62
CA ASP A 366 -0.48 11.07 -4.55
C ASP A 366 -0.31 11.77 -5.91
N LYS A 367 0.07 11.02 -6.95
CA LYS A 367 0.27 11.47 -8.33
C LYS A 367 -0.78 10.89 -9.30
N GLY A 368 -1.80 10.21 -8.77
CA GLY A 368 -2.96 9.71 -9.51
C GLY A 368 -2.78 8.40 -10.28
N ALA A 369 -1.62 7.72 -10.25
CA ALA A 369 -1.57 6.37 -10.80
C ALA A 369 -2.27 5.40 -9.86
N SER A 370 -2.71 4.30 -10.45
CA SER A 370 -3.55 3.35 -9.72
C SER A 370 -3.26 1.94 -10.14
N THR A 371 -3.32 1.05 -9.16
CA THR A 371 -3.27 -0.39 -9.39
C THR A 371 -4.49 -1.03 -8.80
N LYS A 372 -5.08 -1.93 -9.57
CA LYS A 372 -6.16 -2.80 -9.13
C LYS A 372 -5.58 -4.09 -8.59
N SER A 373 -6.00 -4.50 -7.39
CA SER A 373 -5.60 -5.79 -6.82
C SER A 373 -6.15 -6.97 -7.64
N SER A 374 -5.59 -8.16 -7.41
CA SER A 374 -6.31 -9.40 -7.72
C SER A 374 -7.66 -9.44 -7.00
N THR A 375 -8.63 -10.18 -7.56
CA THR A 375 -9.93 -10.34 -6.92
C THR A 375 -9.87 -11.37 -5.79
N VAL A 376 -10.60 -11.10 -4.72
CA VAL A 376 -10.93 -12.08 -3.68
C VAL A 376 -12.42 -12.37 -3.78
N GLN A 377 -12.76 -13.60 -4.18
CA GLN A 377 -14.14 -14.06 -4.16
C GLN A 377 -14.49 -14.57 -2.77
N VAL A 378 -15.56 -14.04 -2.20
CA VAL A 378 -16.11 -14.47 -0.91
C VAL A 378 -17.54 -14.90 -1.15
N THR A 379 -17.85 -16.14 -0.81
CA THR A 379 -19.25 -16.58 -0.75
C THR A 379 -19.80 -16.20 0.61
N VAL A 380 -20.81 -15.35 0.59
CA VAL A 380 -21.65 -15.07 1.76
C VAL A 380 -22.79 -16.05 1.68
N ASP A 381 -22.80 -17.02 2.58
CA ASP A 381 -23.79 -18.07 2.52
C ASP A 381 -25.19 -17.50 2.75
N SER A 382 -26.14 -18.03 1.97
CA SER A 382 -27.51 -17.60 2.01
C SER A 382 -28.22 -18.13 3.24
N ASP A 383 -28.10 -17.40 4.34
CA ASP A 383 -29.11 -17.46 5.40
C ASP A 383 -30.07 -16.29 5.22
N GLY A 384 -30.83 -16.38 4.13
CA GLY A 384 -32.19 -15.90 4.12
C GLY A 384 -32.96 -16.68 5.18
N ASN A 385 -33.08 -16.08 6.36
CA ASN A 385 -33.96 -16.50 7.45
C ASN A 385 -33.62 -17.87 8.08
N ALA A 386 -32.55 -17.93 8.86
CA ALA A 386 -32.32 -19.02 9.80
C ALA A 386 -32.04 -18.47 11.21
N THR A 387 -33.11 -18.10 11.92
CA THR A 387 -33.20 -18.51 13.32
C THR A 387 -33.27 -20.04 13.39
N SER A 388 -32.28 -20.84 12.93
CA SER A 388 -32.33 -22.29 13.21
C SER A 388 -31.09 -23.20 13.15
N ASP A 389 -29.95 -22.97 12.46
CA ASP A 389 -29.02 -24.13 12.24
C ASP A 389 -27.56 -24.05 12.71
N CYS A 390 -27.08 -22.97 13.33
CA CYS A 390 -25.90 -23.08 14.21
C CYS A 390 -26.27 -23.72 15.57
N LYS A 391 -27.27 -24.61 15.60
CA LYS A 391 -27.79 -25.22 16.83
C LYS A 391 -27.05 -26.47 17.25
N PHE A 392 -26.21 -27.08 16.42
CA PHE A 392 -25.44 -28.28 16.80
C PHE A 392 -26.30 -29.41 17.39
N ASN A 393 -27.50 -29.64 16.85
CA ASN A 393 -28.50 -30.56 17.40
C ASN A 393 -28.93 -30.23 18.85
N THR A 394 -28.99 -28.94 19.21
CA THR A 394 -29.53 -28.48 20.49
C THR A 394 -31.03 -28.19 20.43
N PRO A 395 -31.78 -28.48 21.51
CA PRO A 395 -31.29 -29.13 22.74
C PRO A 395 -31.00 -30.64 22.53
N ARG A 396 -29.89 -31.12 23.12
CA ARG A 396 -29.48 -32.53 23.03
C ARG A 396 -30.45 -33.41 23.80
N VAL A 397 -30.86 -34.56 23.24
CA VAL A 397 -31.84 -35.46 23.88
C VAL A 397 -31.28 -36.24 25.08
N ASN A 398 -29.96 -36.38 25.18
CA ASN A 398 -29.26 -37.09 26.26
C ASN A 398 -28.45 -36.11 27.12
N ALA A 399 -28.06 -36.57 28.31
CA ALA A 399 -27.07 -35.89 29.15
C ALA A 399 -25.76 -35.61 28.41
N LEU A 400 -25.03 -34.59 28.87
CA LEU A 400 -23.72 -34.25 28.34
C LEU A 400 -22.71 -35.35 28.72
N PRO A 401 -21.94 -35.90 27.76
CA PRO A 401 -20.94 -36.91 28.05
C PRO A 401 -19.80 -36.36 28.91
N ALA A 402 -19.01 -37.25 29.51
CA ALA A 402 -17.93 -36.87 30.40
C ALA A 402 -16.85 -36.05 29.70
N TYR A 403 -16.40 -35.00 30.36
CA TYR A 403 -15.19 -34.27 30.01
C TYR A 403 -14.19 -34.40 31.17
N ASP A 404 -13.18 -35.26 31.06
CA ASP A 404 -12.19 -35.42 32.13
C ASP A 404 -11.02 -34.43 31.95
N ASN A 405 -11.18 -33.23 32.49
CA ASN A 405 -10.15 -32.19 32.55
C ASN A 405 -9.62 -31.79 31.15
N ILE A 406 -10.53 -31.62 30.20
CA ILE A 406 -10.21 -31.25 28.81
C ILE A 406 -9.89 -29.75 28.74
N THR A 407 -8.93 -29.41 27.89
CA THR A 407 -8.57 -28.03 27.54
C THR A 407 -8.79 -27.82 26.05
N PHE A 408 -9.54 -26.78 25.70
CA PHE A 408 -9.74 -26.31 24.34
C PHE A 408 -8.92 -25.05 24.13
N ASN A 409 -8.05 -25.06 23.13
CA ASN A 409 -7.13 -23.96 22.82
C ASN A 409 -7.63 -23.08 21.67
N THR A 410 -8.68 -23.49 20.96
CA THR A 410 -9.28 -22.73 19.87
C THR A 410 -10.76 -22.53 20.13
N ILE A 411 -11.22 -21.29 20.18
CA ILE A 411 -12.63 -20.96 20.42
C ILE A 411 -13.18 -20.26 19.19
N TYR A 412 -14.26 -20.78 18.63
CA TYR A 412 -15.00 -20.14 17.55
C TYR A 412 -16.30 -19.58 18.10
N VAL A 413 -16.63 -18.36 17.72
CA VAL A 413 -17.92 -17.74 18.03
C VAL A 413 -18.64 -17.56 16.70
N LEU A 414 -19.69 -18.33 16.51
CA LEU A 414 -20.53 -18.36 15.32
C LEU A 414 -21.76 -17.49 15.58
N GLY A 415 -22.19 -16.68 14.62
CA GLY A 415 -23.25 -15.68 14.83
C GLY A 415 -22.72 -14.33 15.34
N SER A 416 -23.62 -13.40 15.63
CA SER A 416 -23.29 -11.97 15.82
C SER A 416 -23.40 -11.47 17.26
N GLY A 417 -23.99 -12.27 18.16
CA GLY A 417 -24.27 -11.87 19.54
C GLY A 417 -23.24 -12.29 20.60
N GLY A 418 -22.21 -13.06 20.24
CA GLY A 418 -21.32 -13.71 21.21
C GLY A 418 -20.07 -12.92 21.63
N PRO A 419 -19.23 -13.52 22.50
CA PRO A 419 -18.02 -12.88 23.02
C PRO A 419 -16.91 -12.77 21.96
N ASP A 420 -15.95 -11.89 22.19
CA ASP A 420 -14.79 -11.74 21.31
C ASP A 420 -13.83 -12.94 21.46
N SER A 421 -13.88 -13.85 20.48
CA SER A 421 -13.03 -15.04 20.43
C SER A 421 -11.53 -14.73 20.40
N SER A 422 -11.12 -13.58 19.85
CA SER A 422 -9.70 -13.20 19.75
C SER A 422 -9.07 -12.93 21.13
N ASN A 423 -9.91 -12.59 22.11
CA ASN A 423 -9.47 -12.38 23.49
C ASN A 423 -9.56 -13.65 24.35
N ILE A 424 -10.03 -14.78 23.82
CA ILE A 424 -10.13 -16.03 24.58
C ILE A 424 -8.93 -16.91 24.25
N LYS A 425 -8.10 -17.21 25.25
CA LYS A 425 -6.89 -18.02 25.11
C LYS A 425 -7.17 -19.51 25.16
N LYS A 426 -8.01 -19.93 26.10
CA LYS A 426 -8.42 -21.33 26.30
C LYS A 426 -9.62 -21.43 27.21
N ILE A 427 -10.37 -22.50 27.06
CA ILE A 427 -11.44 -22.93 27.97
C ILE A 427 -11.09 -24.32 28.51
N ARG A 428 -11.27 -24.54 29.81
CA ARG A 428 -11.07 -25.84 30.46
C ARG A 428 -12.35 -26.33 31.09
N ILE A 429 -12.63 -27.62 30.97
CA ILE A 429 -13.80 -28.26 31.55
C ILE A 429 -13.44 -29.62 32.19
N LYS A 430 -13.94 -29.87 33.40
CA LYS A 430 -13.95 -31.17 34.06
C LYS A 430 -15.37 -31.47 34.55
N TRP A 431 -16.10 -32.23 33.74
CA TRP A 431 -17.47 -32.66 34.00
C TRP A 431 -17.52 -34.19 34.12
N ILE A 432 -17.98 -34.69 35.27
CA ILE A 432 -18.11 -36.12 35.55
C ILE A 432 -19.60 -36.46 35.79
N PRO A 433 -20.30 -37.03 34.78
CA PRO A 433 -21.74 -37.31 34.86
C PRO A 433 -22.12 -38.21 36.04
N GLY A 434 -21.35 -39.28 36.29
CA GLY A 434 -21.62 -40.22 37.38
C GLY A 434 -21.53 -39.62 38.79
N ALA A 435 -20.82 -38.50 38.93
CA ALA A 435 -20.74 -37.74 40.18
C ALA A 435 -21.58 -36.46 40.16
N ASN A 436 -22.31 -36.20 39.06
CA ASN A 436 -23.03 -34.95 38.79
C ASN A 436 -22.19 -33.69 39.08
N GLY A 437 -20.88 -33.74 38.78
CA GLY A 437 -19.91 -32.75 39.26
C GLY A 437 -19.21 -31.99 38.14
N LEU A 438 -19.40 -30.67 38.10
CA LEU A 438 -18.61 -29.73 37.28
C LEU A 438 -17.42 -29.19 38.09
N TYR A 439 -16.36 -29.99 38.16
CA TYR A 439 -15.18 -29.71 38.98
C TYR A 439 -14.28 -28.62 38.39
N VAL A 440 -14.30 -28.41 37.08
CA VAL A 440 -13.57 -27.32 36.41
C VAL A 440 -14.47 -26.75 35.32
N PHE A 441 -14.64 -25.44 35.29
CA PHE A 441 -15.11 -24.72 34.12
C PHE A 441 -14.50 -23.32 34.17
N SER A 442 -13.50 -23.05 33.34
CA SER A 442 -12.70 -21.83 33.44
C SER A 442 -12.29 -21.30 32.07
N MET A 443 -12.11 -20.00 31.97
CA MET A 443 -11.65 -19.28 30.78
C MET A 443 -10.38 -18.49 31.10
N ASN A 444 -9.41 -18.49 30.19
CA ASN A 444 -8.25 -17.59 30.23
C ASN A 444 -8.35 -16.57 29.09
N THR A 445 -7.96 -15.33 29.35
CA THR A 445 -7.99 -14.25 28.35
C THR A 445 -6.59 -13.93 27.83
N ASN A 446 -6.50 -13.35 26.63
CA ASN A 446 -5.23 -12.95 26.03
C ASN A 446 -4.73 -11.60 26.57
N ASN A 447 -5.64 -10.67 26.86
CA ASN A 447 -5.31 -9.32 27.31
C ASN A 447 -5.43 -9.08 28.83
N GLY A 448 -5.78 -10.13 29.59
CA GLY A 448 -5.96 -10.03 31.05
C GLY A 448 -7.23 -9.31 31.50
N GLN A 449 -8.17 -9.01 30.61
CA GLN A 449 -9.46 -8.36 30.90
C GLN A 449 -10.62 -9.35 30.73
N PRO A 450 -11.57 -9.45 31.68
CA PRO A 450 -11.58 -8.82 33.01
C PRO A 450 -10.53 -9.41 33.98
N SER A 451 -9.99 -10.59 33.68
CA SER A 451 -8.89 -11.23 34.41
C SER A 451 -8.18 -12.21 33.48
N SER A 452 -6.90 -12.48 33.74
CA SER A 452 -6.13 -13.53 33.03
C SER A 452 -6.67 -14.95 33.29
N TYR A 453 -7.43 -15.12 34.38
CA TYR A 453 -8.12 -16.36 34.75
C TYR A 453 -9.51 -16.04 35.29
N ILE A 454 -10.53 -16.67 34.71
CA ILE A 454 -11.94 -16.49 35.05
C ILE A 454 -12.50 -17.88 35.39
N ASP A 455 -12.94 -18.06 36.63
CA ASP A 455 -13.57 -19.30 37.08
C ASP A 455 -15.08 -19.23 36.83
N LEU A 456 -15.53 -19.87 35.75
CA LEU A 456 -16.93 -19.82 35.33
C LEU A 456 -17.84 -20.61 36.28
N ARG A 457 -17.32 -21.53 37.10
CA ARG A 457 -18.13 -22.33 38.03
C ARG A 457 -18.88 -21.48 39.06
N ASN A 458 -18.30 -20.36 39.47
CA ASN A 458 -18.87 -19.48 40.49
C ASN A 458 -19.92 -18.51 39.93
N VAL A 459 -19.93 -18.36 38.61
CA VAL A 459 -20.79 -17.41 37.86
C VAL A 459 -21.67 -18.15 36.85
N SER A 460 -21.84 -19.46 37.02
CA SER A 460 -22.70 -20.25 36.16
C SER A 460 -23.49 -21.32 36.91
N THR A 461 -24.66 -21.63 36.37
CA THR A 461 -25.52 -22.72 36.83
C THR A 461 -25.68 -23.70 35.69
N ALA A 462 -25.13 -24.91 35.83
CA ALA A 462 -25.08 -25.92 34.78
C ALA A 462 -25.96 -27.14 35.12
N ASN A 463 -26.77 -27.59 34.16
CA ASN A 463 -27.61 -28.79 34.27
C ASN A 463 -27.20 -29.85 33.24
N PHE A 464 -25.99 -30.42 33.38
CA PHE A 464 -25.41 -31.28 32.35
C PHE A 464 -25.83 -32.76 32.42
N ASN A 465 -26.38 -33.22 33.54
CA ASN A 465 -26.69 -34.64 33.76
C ASN A 465 -28.11 -35.06 33.33
N ASN A 466 -28.88 -34.14 32.77
CA ASN A 466 -30.25 -34.37 32.31
C ASN A 466 -30.32 -34.29 30.77
N ALA A 467 -31.43 -34.77 30.19
CA ALA A 467 -31.78 -34.42 28.83
C ALA A 467 -31.88 -32.90 28.66
N GLN A 468 -31.58 -32.40 27.48
CA GLN A 468 -31.51 -30.97 27.14
C GLN A 468 -30.52 -30.21 28.04
N PRO A 469 -29.26 -30.66 28.13
CA PRO A 469 -28.27 -30.03 29.00
C PRO A 469 -28.10 -28.55 28.66
N ASP A 470 -27.99 -27.73 29.70
CA ASP A 470 -27.96 -26.28 29.57
C ASP A 470 -27.08 -25.62 30.64
N ILE A 471 -26.71 -24.37 30.39
CA ILE A 471 -25.95 -23.54 31.34
C ILE A 471 -26.39 -22.09 31.25
N THR A 472 -26.55 -21.44 32.39
CA THR A 472 -26.69 -19.99 32.50
C THR A 472 -25.38 -19.42 33.03
N ILE A 473 -24.82 -18.41 32.36
CA ILE A 473 -23.64 -17.67 32.83
C ILE A 473 -24.07 -16.24 33.15
N SER A 474 -23.72 -15.76 34.34
CA SER A 474 -24.03 -14.39 34.78
C SER A 474 -22.95 -13.83 35.70
N GLY A 475 -22.41 -12.65 35.37
CA GLY A 475 -21.35 -12.00 36.12
C GLY A 475 -19.95 -12.48 35.77
N SER A 476 -19.72 -13.02 34.56
CA SER A 476 -18.37 -13.43 34.14
C SER A 476 -17.43 -12.24 33.91
N GLY A 477 -17.99 -11.05 33.68
CA GLY A 477 -17.26 -9.84 33.30
C GLY A 477 -16.72 -9.87 31.86
N VAL A 478 -16.99 -10.93 31.09
CA VAL A 478 -16.64 -11.02 29.68
C VAL A 478 -17.81 -10.49 28.86
N ALA A 479 -17.57 -9.45 28.07
CA ALA A 479 -18.59 -8.85 27.23
C ALA A 479 -19.23 -9.92 26.32
N ARG A 480 -20.56 -9.99 26.33
CA ARG A 480 -21.39 -10.90 25.51
C ARG A 480 -21.20 -12.40 25.77
N LEU A 481 -20.63 -12.78 26.92
CA LEU A 481 -20.61 -14.17 27.40
C LEU A 481 -21.76 -14.50 28.38
N ASP A 482 -22.25 -13.49 29.10
CA ASP A 482 -23.33 -13.68 30.08
C ASP A 482 -24.68 -13.86 29.35
N ASP A 483 -25.12 -15.12 29.22
CA ASP A 483 -26.34 -15.53 28.53
C ASP A 483 -26.79 -16.93 29.02
N ASN A 484 -27.93 -17.41 28.51
CA ASN A 484 -28.41 -18.78 28.66
C ASN A 484 -28.05 -19.59 27.41
N TYR A 485 -27.46 -20.76 27.61
CA TYR A 485 -27.01 -21.63 26.53
C TYR A 485 -27.61 -23.03 26.65
N TRP A 486 -28.01 -23.60 25.51
CA TRP A 486 -28.03 -25.05 25.37
C TRP A 486 -26.59 -25.56 25.25
N VAL A 487 -26.27 -26.68 25.89
CA VAL A 487 -24.95 -27.29 25.82
C VAL A 487 -25.04 -28.61 25.07
N THR A 488 -24.09 -28.88 24.20
CA THR A 488 -23.99 -30.15 23.49
C THR A 488 -22.52 -30.50 23.25
N GLU A 489 -22.28 -31.65 22.62
CA GLU A 489 -20.99 -31.95 22.04
C GLU A 489 -21.10 -32.25 20.56
N ASP A 490 -20.01 -31.98 19.86
CA ASP A 490 -19.81 -32.32 18.47
C ASP A 490 -18.42 -32.93 18.29
N ALA A 491 -18.35 -34.24 18.07
CA ALA A 491 -17.10 -34.99 17.93
C ALA A 491 -16.12 -34.77 19.09
N GLY A 492 -16.64 -34.64 20.33
CA GLY A 492 -15.83 -34.39 21.53
C GLY A 492 -15.44 -32.92 21.77
N ASN A 493 -15.92 -31.99 20.94
CA ASN A 493 -15.83 -30.55 21.17
C ASN A 493 -17.00 -30.06 22.02
N LEU A 494 -16.76 -29.09 22.90
CA LEU A 494 -17.81 -28.50 23.75
C LEU A 494 -18.50 -27.35 23.00
N VAL A 495 -19.82 -27.38 22.93
CA VAL A 495 -20.60 -26.39 22.18
C VAL A 495 -21.67 -25.77 23.07
N LEU A 496 -21.71 -24.44 23.13
CA LEU A 496 -22.69 -23.64 23.86
C LEU A 496 -23.49 -22.82 22.84
N VAL A 497 -24.77 -23.15 22.66
CA VAL A 497 -25.66 -22.49 21.71
C VAL A 497 -26.56 -21.53 22.47
N SER A 498 -26.50 -20.23 22.17
CA SER A 498 -27.34 -19.24 22.85
C SER A 498 -28.81 -19.59 22.67
N LYS A 499 -29.56 -19.64 23.77
CA LYS A 499 -31.02 -19.89 23.73
C LYS A 499 -31.77 -18.75 23.05
N SER A 500 -31.18 -17.54 23.00
CA SER A 500 -31.69 -16.43 22.20
C SER A 500 -31.50 -16.62 20.69
N GLY A 501 -30.70 -17.62 20.27
CA GLY A 501 -30.42 -17.92 18.87
C GLY A 501 -29.44 -16.96 18.20
N THR A 502 -28.79 -16.08 18.96
CA THR A 502 -27.92 -15.03 18.40
C THR A 502 -26.51 -15.49 18.07
N HIS A 503 -26.01 -16.53 18.75
CA HIS A 503 -24.65 -17.04 18.57
C HIS A 503 -24.46 -18.45 19.15
N THR A 504 -23.35 -19.07 18.78
CA THR A 504 -22.85 -20.34 19.31
C THR A 504 -21.35 -20.24 19.61
N ILE A 505 -20.95 -20.67 20.80
CA ILE A 505 -19.54 -20.76 21.21
C ILE A 505 -19.10 -22.22 21.05
N TYR A 506 -18.17 -22.46 20.14
CA TYR A 506 -17.65 -23.77 19.83
C TYR A 506 -16.19 -23.89 20.30
N CYS A 507 -15.95 -24.75 21.28
CA CYS A 507 -14.64 -24.94 21.91
C CYS A 507 -13.95 -26.17 21.33
N SER A 508 -12.80 -25.98 20.67
CA SER A 508 -12.08 -27.03 19.97
C SER A 508 -10.56 -26.99 20.20
N ASN A 509 -9.87 -28.03 19.76
CA ASN A 509 -8.41 -28.06 19.55
C ASN A 509 -8.04 -28.13 18.06
N SER A 510 -9.03 -28.11 17.17
CA SER A 510 -8.84 -27.91 15.74
C SER A 510 -8.54 -26.44 15.45
N ASN A 511 -7.74 -26.19 14.41
CA ASN A 511 -7.58 -24.86 13.82
C ASN A 511 -8.54 -24.63 12.64
N ILE A 512 -9.39 -25.61 12.31
CA ILE A 512 -10.45 -25.51 11.31
C ILE A 512 -11.75 -25.12 12.02
N ALA A 513 -12.36 -24.03 11.58
CA ALA A 513 -13.65 -23.57 12.11
C ALA A 513 -14.76 -24.59 11.82
N PRO A 514 -15.69 -24.82 12.77
CA PRO A 514 -16.84 -25.69 12.54
C PRO A 514 -17.77 -25.06 11.50
N SER A 515 -18.37 -25.88 10.64
CA SER A 515 -19.42 -25.42 9.73
C SER A 515 -20.79 -25.57 10.39
N CYS A 516 -21.62 -24.52 10.37
CA CYS A 516 -23.01 -24.62 10.82
C CYS A 516 -23.86 -25.53 9.91
N SER A 517 -23.39 -25.86 8.70
CA SER A 517 -24.06 -26.79 7.78
C SER A 517 -23.66 -28.27 7.98
N ALA A 518 -22.82 -28.58 8.97
CA ALA A 518 -22.25 -29.92 9.13
C ALA A 518 -23.24 -30.98 9.69
N LEU A 519 -24.51 -30.64 9.93
CA LEU A 519 -25.48 -31.55 10.55
C LEU A 519 -26.62 -32.05 9.65
N ASN A 520 -26.48 -31.93 8.34
CA ASN A 520 -27.29 -32.69 7.39
C ASN A 520 -26.44 -33.73 6.66
N LYS A 521 -25.94 -34.72 7.41
CA LYS A 521 -25.59 -36.03 6.83
C LYS A 521 -26.44 -37.12 7.47
N GLU A 522 -27.76 -37.00 7.29
CA GLU A 522 -28.48 -38.23 6.95
C GLU A 522 -27.98 -38.71 5.58
N ALA A 523 -27.72 -40.00 5.50
CA ALA A 523 -27.03 -40.62 4.39
C ALA A 523 -27.86 -40.57 3.11
N THR A 524 -27.37 -39.86 2.09
CA THR A 524 -27.83 -40.05 0.70
C THR A 524 -26.66 -40.51 -0.16
N PHE A 525 -26.60 -41.82 -0.36
CA PHE A 525 -25.73 -42.50 -1.32
C PHE A 525 -25.98 -41.91 -2.72
N SER A 526 -24.97 -41.24 -3.29
CA SER A 526 -24.94 -40.95 -4.73
C SER A 526 -23.68 -41.56 -5.32
N LYS A 527 -23.92 -42.57 -6.14
CA LYS A 527 -22.98 -43.44 -6.84
C LYS A 527 -22.26 -42.61 -7.92
N SER A 528 -20.99 -42.30 -7.74
CA SER A 528 -20.15 -41.77 -8.83
C SER A 528 -19.13 -42.82 -9.27
N THR A 529 -19.06 -42.96 -10.58
CA THR A 529 -18.38 -43.99 -11.35
C THR A 529 -16.85 -43.80 -11.29
N LEU A 530 -16.14 -44.92 -11.23
CA LEU A 530 -14.68 -45.04 -11.15
C LEU A 530 -13.99 -44.51 -12.41
N GLU A 531 -12.92 -43.73 -12.21
CA GLU A 531 -11.75 -43.77 -13.10
C GLU A 531 -10.54 -44.21 -12.26
N GLU A 532 -10.06 -45.42 -12.53
CA GLU A 532 -8.86 -46.01 -11.95
C GLU A 532 -7.61 -45.38 -12.59
N THR A 533 -6.82 -44.71 -11.76
CA THR A 533 -5.36 -44.63 -11.97
C THR A 533 -4.71 -45.43 -10.85
N SER A 534 -3.89 -46.42 -11.22
CA SER A 534 -3.36 -47.44 -10.32
C SER A 534 -2.40 -46.88 -9.26
N ALA A 535 -2.93 -46.32 -8.18
CA ALA A 535 -2.20 -46.21 -6.92
C ALA A 535 -2.18 -47.60 -6.27
N ALA A 536 -0.99 -48.08 -5.87
CA ALA A 536 -0.85 -49.40 -5.24
C ALA A 536 -1.78 -49.52 -4.02
N GLU A 537 -2.81 -50.36 -4.14
CA GLU A 537 -3.84 -50.50 -3.12
C GLU A 537 -3.24 -50.97 -1.79
N VAL A 538 -3.71 -50.39 -0.68
CA VAL A 538 -3.35 -50.83 0.67
C VAL A 538 -3.85 -52.25 0.89
N LYS A 539 -2.92 -53.18 1.15
CA LYS A 539 -3.23 -54.59 1.41
C LYS A 539 -3.20 -54.89 2.91
N ILE A 540 -4.18 -55.66 3.37
CA ILE A 540 -4.34 -56.09 4.77
C ILE A 540 -4.37 -57.63 4.82
N TYR A 541 -3.56 -58.24 5.68
CA TYR A 541 -3.53 -59.71 5.83
C TYR A 541 -2.94 -60.16 7.17
N PRO A 542 -3.29 -61.36 7.68
CA PRO A 542 -4.45 -62.14 7.27
C PRO A 542 -5.76 -61.40 7.63
N ASN A 543 -6.81 -61.60 6.86
CA ASN A 543 -8.15 -61.10 7.17
C ASN A 543 -9.18 -62.11 6.63
N PRO A 544 -9.78 -62.97 7.47
CA PRO A 544 -9.83 -62.88 8.93
C PRO A 544 -8.50 -63.04 9.68
N VAL A 545 -8.38 -62.41 10.85
CA VAL A 545 -7.19 -62.40 11.72
C VAL A 545 -7.34 -63.46 12.80
N GLU A 546 -6.59 -64.54 12.73
CA GLU A 546 -6.64 -65.66 13.69
C GLU A 546 -5.68 -65.43 14.88
N ASP A 547 -4.40 -65.18 14.61
CA ASP A 547 -3.37 -65.05 15.67
C ASP A 547 -3.29 -63.66 16.32
N GLY A 548 -4.32 -62.82 16.10
CA GLY A 548 -4.36 -61.46 16.65
C GLY A 548 -3.30 -60.51 16.09
N ILE A 549 -2.63 -60.83 14.98
CA ILE A 549 -1.68 -59.94 14.30
C ILE A 549 -2.22 -59.61 12.89
N LEU A 550 -2.41 -58.32 12.62
CA LEU A 550 -2.81 -57.82 11.31
C LEU A 550 -1.65 -57.05 10.67
N HIS A 551 -1.30 -57.41 9.44
CA HIS A 551 -0.27 -56.74 8.65
C HIS A 551 -0.91 -55.77 7.65
N LEU A 552 -0.34 -54.57 7.59
CA LEU A 552 -0.69 -53.53 6.61
C LEU A 552 0.51 -53.30 5.70
N THR A 553 0.29 -53.30 4.39
CA THR A 553 1.34 -53.06 3.39
C THR A 553 0.85 -52.09 2.31
N ASN A 554 1.80 -51.48 1.59
CA ASN A 554 1.55 -50.36 0.65
C ASN A 554 0.97 -49.11 1.32
N ILE A 555 1.37 -48.86 2.57
CA ILE A 555 0.93 -47.67 3.31
C ILE A 555 1.75 -46.45 2.87
N SER A 556 1.08 -45.32 2.67
CA SER A 556 1.73 -44.06 2.30
C SER A 556 2.73 -43.59 3.38
N ALA A 557 3.76 -42.86 2.96
CA ALA A 557 4.81 -42.35 3.85
C ALA A 557 4.28 -41.27 4.83
N ASP A 558 3.16 -40.64 4.53
CA ASP A 558 2.59 -39.51 5.27
C ASP A 558 1.42 -39.89 6.19
N VAL A 559 1.25 -41.18 6.51
CA VAL A 559 0.20 -41.64 7.44
C VAL A 559 0.38 -41.01 8.81
N SER A 560 -0.69 -40.37 9.28
CA SER A 560 -0.79 -39.72 10.58
C SER A 560 -1.38 -40.65 11.64
N ASN A 561 -2.40 -41.44 11.29
CA ASN A 561 -3.08 -42.34 12.21
C ASN A 561 -3.50 -43.65 11.55
N ILE A 562 -3.49 -44.72 12.35
CA ILE A 562 -4.12 -45.99 12.03
C ILE A 562 -5.08 -46.33 13.17
N LEU A 563 -6.37 -46.37 12.87
CA LEU A 563 -7.47 -46.45 13.83
C LEU A 563 -8.28 -47.72 13.57
N ILE A 564 -8.71 -48.41 14.62
CA ILE A 564 -9.63 -49.54 14.53
C ILE A 564 -10.88 -49.19 15.31
N TYR A 565 -12.03 -49.26 14.64
CA TYR A 565 -13.34 -49.09 15.22
C TYR A 565 -14.09 -50.41 15.25
N ASP A 566 -14.92 -50.65 16.26
CA ASP A 566 -15.92 -51.73 16.19
C ASP A 566 -17.04 -51.39 15.18
N ILE A 567 -17.95 -52.34 14.92
CA ILE A 567 -19.10 -52.12 14.01
C ILE A 567 -20.07 -51.04 14.50
N LEU A 568 -20.02 -50.66 15.78
CA LEU A 568 -20.84 -49.61 16.36
C LEU A 568 -20.17 -48.24 16.24
N GLY A 569 -18.96 -48.19 15.67
CA GLY A 569 -18.19 -46.96 15.47
C GLY A 569 -17.37 -46.53 16.69
N ASN A 570 -17.24 -47.37 17.72
CA ASN A 570 -16.38 -47.06 18.86
C ASN A 570 -14.91 -47.32 18.50
N LEU A 571 -14.04 -46.35 18.78
CA LEU A 571 -12.60 -46.51 18.59
C LEU A 571 -12.06 -47.52 19.60
N VAL A 572 -11.61 -48.68 19.13
CA VAL A 572 -11.08 -49.76 19.97
C VAL A 572 -9.55 -49.86 19.95
N LYS A 573 -8.89 -49.26 18.95
CA LYS A 573 -7.41 -49.20 18.91
C LYS A 573 -6.90 -48.02 18.09
N THR A 574 -5.81 -47.42 18.55
CA THR A 574 -5.06 -46.39 17.81
C THR A 574 -3.60 -46.77 17.72
N LEU A 575 -3.00 -46.51 16.57
CA LEU A 575 -1.56 -46.47 16.38
C LEU A 575 -1.21 -45.16 15.67
N SER A 576 -0.39 -44.34 16.31
CA SER A 576 0.21 -43.15 15.71
C SER A 576 1.62 -43.51 15.25
N PRO A 577 1.90 -43.54 13.94
CA PRO A 577 3.22 -43.87 13.44
C PRO A 577 4.32 -42.94 13.97
N SER A 578 5.49 -43.51 14.27
CA SER A 578 6.71 -42.77 14.57
C SER A 578 7.11 -41.88 13.38
N SER A 579 7.81 -40.77 13.64
CA SER A 579 8.25 -39.74 12.67
C SER A 579 9.09 -40.21 11.46
N ARG A 580 9.43 -41.51 11.36
CA ARG A 580 10.08 -42.11 10.18
C ARG A 580 9.05 -42.87 9.33
N PRO A 581 8.93 -42.58 8.02
CA PRO A 581 7.92 -43.19 7.15
C PRO A 581 8.13 -44.70 7.02
N LYS A 582 7.09 -45.49 7.32
CA LYS A 582 7.07 -46.95 7.14
C LYS A 582 5.99 -47.32 6.14
N LYS A 583 6.36 -48.12 5.13
CA LYS A 583 5.41 -48.66 4.13
C LYS A 583 4.61 -49.86 4.64
N THR A 584 4.96 -50.39 5.81
CA THR A 584 4.33 -51.56 6.41
C THR A 584 4.16 -51.40 7.92
N TYR A 585 3.02 -51.82 8.45
CA TYR A 585 2.72 -51.83 9.89
C TYR A 585 2.26 -53.22 10.35
N LYS A 586 2.60 -53.56 11.59
CA LYS A 586 2.07 -54.74 12.28
C LYS A 586 1.21 -54.27 13.44
N LEU A 587 -0.06 -54.69 13.47
CA LEU A 587 -1.02 -54.35 14.49
C LEU A 587 -1.35 -55.58 15.33
N TYR A 588 -1.06 -55.50 16.64
CA TYR A 588 -1.44 -56.53 17.60
C TYR A 588 -2.85 -56.27 18.11
N ILE A 589 -3.81 -57.07 17.65
CA ILE A 589 -5.24 -56.99 17.98
C ILE A 589 -5.75 -58.21 18.75
N SER A 590 -4.85 -58.99 19.38
CA SER A 590 -5.19 -60.15 20.22
C SER A 590 -6.20 -59.84 21.33
N ASN A 591 -6.22 -58.60 21.82
CA ASN A 591 -7.08 -58.17 22.92
C ASN A 591 -8.48 -57.73 22.45
N LEU A 592 -8.71 -57.67 21.13
CA LEU A 592 -10.03 -57.38 20.58
C LEU A 592 -10.88 -58.66 20.60
N LYS A 593 -12.16 -58.53 20.93
CA LYS A 593 -13.11 -59.65 20.87
C LYS A 593 -13.27 -60.13 19.43
N ASN A 594 -13.66 -61.38 19.24
CA ASN A 594 -14.04 -61.88 17.93
C ASN A 594 -15.19 -61.05 17.37
N GLY A 595 -15.07 -60.61 16.12
CA GLY A 595 -16.01 -59.67 15.52
C GLY A 595 -15.47 -58.98 14.27
N THR A 596 -16.35 -58.22 13.61
CA THR A 596 -15.97 -57.35 12.50
C THR A 596 -15.56 -55.98 13.06
N TYR A 597 -14.56 -55.37 12.44
CA TYR A 597 -14.06 -54.04 12.77
C TYR A 597 -13.79 -53.24 11.50
N ILE A 598 -13.71 -51.93 11.64
CA ILE A 598 -13.36 -50.98 10.59
C ILE A 598 -11.97 -50.43 10.88
N LEU A 599 -11.01 -50.74 10.01
CA LEU A 599 -9.71 -50.12 10.00
C LEU A 599 -9.77 -48.82 9.18
N VAL A 600 -9.30 -47.72 9.76
CA VAL A 600 -9.15 -46.43 9.10
C VAL A 600 -7.69 -46.03 9.12
N ILE A 601 -7.13 -45.72 7.95
CA ILE A 601 -5.78 -45.20 7.78
C ILE A 601 -5.89 -43.76 7.29
N GLU A 602 -5.40 -42.83 8.08
CA GLU A 602 -5.43 -41.40 7.78
C GLU A 602 -4.05 -40.92 7.37
N SER A 603 -4.01 -40.12 6.32
CA SER A 603 -2.84 -39.40 5.82
C SER A 603 -3.22 -37.94 5.60
N LYS A 604 -2.25 -37.07 5.27
CA LYS A 604 -2.53 -35.63 5.13
C LYS A 604 -3.53 -35.33 4.02
N SER A 605 -3.56 -36.16 2.98
CA SER A 605 -4.40 -35.94 1.79
C SER A 605 -5.42 -37.03 1.52
N ASN A 606 -5.37 -38.17 2.24
CA ASN A 606 -6.24 -39.32 1.97
C ASN A 606 -6.68 -40.06 3.24
N ARG A 607 -7.88 -40.63 3.19
CA ARG A 607 -8.41 -41.53 4.21
C ARG A 607 -8.82 -42.85 3.55
N ILE A 608 -8.20 -43.95 3.99
CA ILE A 608 -8.46 -45.30 3.46
C ILE A 608 -9.17 -46.10 4.55
N THR A 609 -10.29 -46.72 4.18
CA THR A 609 -11.08 -47.56 5.09
C THR A 609 -11.07 -49.00 4.60
N LYS A 610 -10.84 -49.94 5.51
CA LYS A 610 -10.85 -51.38 5.22
C LYS A 610 -11.62 -52.13 6.31
N ARG A 611 -12.39 -53.13 5.92
CA ARG A 611 -13.03 -54.07 6.86
C ARG A 611 -12.00 -55.09 7.33
N ILE A 612 -11.93 -55.33 8.63
CA ILE A 612 -11.14 -56.43 9.22
C ILE A 612 -12.06 -57.32 10.04
N ILE A 613 -11.78 -58.62 10.09
CA ILE A 613 -12.53 -59.60 10.85
C ILE A 613 -11.55 -60.27 11.80
N LYS A 614 -11.81 -60.24 13.11
CA LYS A 614 -11.11 -61.06 14.10
C LYS A 614 -11.96 -62.30 14.35
N ILE A 615 -11.40 -63.49 14.12
CA ILE A 615 -12.04 -64.77 14.44
C ILE A 615 -11.32 -65.49 15.56
#